data_AF-A0A9D1F258-F1
#
_entry.id   AF-A0A9D1F258-F1
#
_cell.length_a   1.000
_cell.length_b   1.000
_cell.length_c   1.000
_cell.angle_alpha   90.00
_cell.angle_beta   90.00
_cell.angle_gamma   90.00
#
_symmetry.space_group_name_H-M   'P 1'
#
loop_
_entity.id
_entity.type
_entity.pdbx_description
1 polymer ?
#
loop_
_entity_poly.entity_id
_entity_poly.type
_entity_poly.pdbx_seq_one_letter_code
_entity_poly.pdbx_strand_id
1 'polypeptide(L)'
;MSHLSAVTAETKAAGRPRQKRLELAARGLEDNEKYEKLQGYYERTIPARNILCYPLSEPESQVDFHEKLSILFEIAQQYRVSANYPSGMLMDHSPRDRSFFAYLEIYEQLDGHPFFRHFPEHTYRCIRREPKALVKVTEDVPDYFKEHPFVTVIEADCITSPVCFRPYPVELQFY
;
A
#
# COMPACT_ATOMS: atom_id res chain seq x y z
N MET A 1 47.47 -15.97 -23.70
CA MET A 1 47.48 -14.91 -22.67
C MET A 1 46.64 -13.77 -23.22
N SER A 2 45.31 -13.83 -23.06
CA SER A 2 44.51 -13.38 -21.90
C SER A 2 44.04 -11.93 -22.06
N HIS A 3 43.05 -11.74 -22.95
CA HIS A 3 42.15 -10.58 -22.95
C HIS A 3 40.72 -11.08 -22.72
N LEU A 4 40.34 -11.24 -21.45
CA LEU A 4 38.97 -11.52 -21.01
C LEU A 4 38.88 -11.17 -19.52
N SER A 5 38.79 -9.88 -19.21
CA SER A 5 38.69 -9.42 -17.81
C SER A 5 37.92 -8.11 -17.66
N ALA A 6 36.90 -7.88 -18.50
CA ALA A 6 36.10 -6.66 -18.43
C ALA A 6 34.58 -6.87 -18.49
N VAL A 7 34.07 -8.10 -18.40
CA VAL A 7 32.61 -8.38 -18.52
C VAL A 7 31.94 -8.75 -17.18
N THR A 8 32.70 -8.94 -16.09
CA THR A 8 32.17 -9.52 -14.85
C THR A 8 31.81 -8.53 -13.74
N ALA A 9 31.99 -7.23 -13.94
CA ALA A 9 31.69 -6.22 -12.90
C ALA A 9 30.29 -5.60 -13.02
N GLU A 10 29.76 -5.40 -14.24
CA GLU A 10 28.46 -4.71 -14.43
C GLU A 10 27.23 -5.59 -14.18
N THR A 11 27.37 -6.93 -14.17
CA THR A 11 26.22 -7.83 -13.95
C THR A 11 25.89 -8.08 -12.47
N LYS A 12 26.76 -7.69 -11.52
CA LYS A 12 26.54 -7.93 -10.07
C LYS A 12 25.72 -6.83 -9.37
N ALA A 13 25.58 -5.64 -9.96
CA ALA A 13 24.83 -4.54 -9.36
C ALA A 13 23.31 -4.65 -9.61
N ALA A 14 22.89 -5.22 -10.76
CA ALA A 14 21.47 -5.33 -11.14
C ALA A 14 20.67 -6.39 -10.36
N GLY A 15 21.34 -7.33 -9.68
CA GLY A 15 20.69 -8.42 -8.93
C GLY A 15 20.25 -8.07 -7.51
N ARG A 16 20.89 -7.09 -6.85
CA ARG A 16 20.62 -6.73 -5.45
C ARG A 16 19.27 -6.07 -5.21
N PRO A 17 18.79 -5.14 -6.07
CA PRO A 17 17.48 -4.51 -5.87
C PRO A 17 16.35 -5.52 -6.03
N ARG A 18 16.44 -6.41 -7.02
CA ARG A 18 15.43 -7.43 -7.30
C ARG A 18 15.30 -8.46 -6.17
N GLN A 19 16.43 -8.90 -5.61
CA GLN A 19 16.44 -9.85 -4.50
C GLN A 19 15.86 -9.23 -3.22
N LYS A 20 16.23 -7.99 -2.89
CA LYS A 20 15.65 -7.25 -1.76
C LYS A 20 14.13 -7.03 -1.92
N ARG A 21 13.63 -6.83 -3.15
CA ARG A 21 12.19 -6.70 -3.43
C ARG A 21 11.43 -8.02 -3.22
N LEU A 22 12.00 -9.13 -3.68
CA LEU A 22 11.42 -10.45 -3.47
C LEU A 22 11.42 -10.85 -1.99
N GLU A 23 12.47 -10.50 -1.24
CA GLU A 23 12.53 -10.69 0.21
C GLU A 23 11.47 -9.84 0.95
N LEU A 24 11.25 -8.59 0.53
CA LEU A 24 10.20 -7.74 1.09
C LEU A 24 8.79 -8.29 0.81
N ALA A 25 8.55 -8.76 -0.42
CA ALA A 25 7.28 -9.38 -0.78
C ALA A 25 7.04 -10.69 -0.01
N ALA A 26 8.06 -11.53 0.15
CA ALA A 26 7.97 -12.78 0.92
C ALA A 26 7.72 -12.51 2.42
N ARG A 27 8.36 -11.48 2.98
CA ARG A 27 8.12 -11.06 4.36
C ARG A 27 6.68 -10.59 4.59
N GLY A 28 6.05 -9.98 3.59
CA GLY A 28 4.65 -9.58 3.65
C GLY A 28 3.69 -10.77 3.83
N LEU A 29 3.96 -11.90 3.15
CA LEU A 29 3.14 -13.11 3.25
C LEU A 29 3.21 -13.71 4.66
N GLU A 30 4.42 -13.96 5.17
CA GLU A 30 4.63 -14.53 6.52
C GLU A 30 4.10 -13.61 7.63
N ASP A 31 4.20 -12.29 7.45
CA ASP A 31 3.68 -11.35 8.43
C ASP A 31 2.15 -11.29 8.42
N ASN A 32 1.52 -11.42 7.24
CA ASN A 32 0.06 -11.48 7.12
C ASN A 32 -0.53 -12.76 7.75
N GLU A 33 0.19 -13.89 7.72
CA GLU A 33 -0.24 -15.15 8.35
C GLU A 33 -0.45 -15.01 9.87
N LYS A 34 0.37 -14.19 10.55
CA LYS A 34 0.27 -13.97 12.01
C LYS A 34 -1.09 -13.40 12.43
N TYR A 35 -1.72 -12.63 11.55
CA TYR A 35 -2.97 -11.92 11.83
C TYR A 35 -4.19 -12.59 11.17
N GLU A 36 -4.01 -13.68 10.41
CA GLU A 36 -5.06 -14.32 9.62
C GLU A 36 -6.27 -14.76 10.46
N LYS A 37 -6.03 -15.23 11.68
CA LYS A 37 -7.05 -15.79 12.57
C LYS A 37 -7.60 -14.81 13.60
N LEU A 38 -7.08 -13.58 13.64
CA LEU A 38 -7.54 -12.58 14.61
C LEU A 38 -8.92 -12.07 14.23
N GLN A 39 -9.76 -11.90 15.25
CA GLN A 39 -11.10 -11.34 15.13
C GLN A 39 -11.13 -9.96 15.77
N GLY A 40 -11.80 -9.01 15.13
CA GLY A 40 -11.86 -7.64 15.62
C GLY A 40 -10.54 -6.88 15.45
N TYR A 41 -10.34 -5.87 16.29
CA TYR A 41 -9.16 -5.01 16.23
C TYR A 41 -7.91 -5.69 16.76
N TYR A 42 -6.77 -5.39 16.13
CA TYR A 42 -5.44 -5.76 16.61
C TYR A 42 -4.44 -4.66 16.30
N GLU A 43 -3.26 -4.74 16.90
CA GLU A 43 -2.16 -3.82 16.62
C GLU A 43 -1.13 -4.48 15.71
N ARG A 44 -0.59 -3.70 14.78
CA ARG A 44 0.47 -4.15 13.88
C ARG A 44 1.49 -3.03 13.69
N THR A 45 2.76 -3.32 13.96
CA THR A 45 3.85 -2.42 13.56
C THR A 45 4.12 -2.61 12.08
N ILE A 46 3.82 -1.59 11.29
CA ILE A 46 4.01 -1.62 9.85
C ILE A 46 5.23 -0.76 9.51
N PRO A 47 6.21 -1.28 8.74
CA PRO A 47 7.38 -0.50 8.33
C PRO A 47 7.03 0.77 7.57
N ALA A 48 7.99 1.67 7.50
CA ALA A 48 7.85 2.90 6.72
C ALA A 48 7.52 2.60 5.25
N ARG A 49 6.60 3.38 4.69
CA ARG A 49 6.08 3.23 3.32
C ARG A 49 6.13 4.55 2.57
N ASN A 50 6.51 4.46 1.31
CA ASN A 50 6.49 5.55 0.35
C ASN A 50 5.35 5.27 -0.62
N ILE A 51 4.41 6.19 -0.76
CA ILE A 51 3.27 6.00 -1.65
C ILE A 51 3.11 7.18 -2.58
N LEU A 52 2.65 6.89 -3.79
CA LEU A 52 1.97 7.85 -4.65
C LEU A 52 0.46 7.68 -4.42
N CYS A 53 -0.31 8.77 -4.31
CA CYS A 53 -1.74 8.72 -4.15
C CYS A 53 -2.45 9.77 -5.02
N TYR A 54 -3.57 9.38 -5.62
CA TYR A 54 -4.35 10.24 -6.50
C TYR A 54 -5.82 10.27 -6.05
N PRO A 55 -6.46 11.46 -5.95
CA PRO A 55 -7.85 11.57 -5.50
C PRO A 55 -8.83 10.80 -6.38
N LEU A 56 -9.75 10.08 -5.74
CA LEU A 56 -10.90 9.45 -6.39
C LEU A 56 -12.06 10.43 -6.43
N SER A 57 -12.72 10.50 -7.58
CA SER A 57 -13.97 11.25 -7.76
C SER A 57 -15.18 10.38 -7.37
N GLU A 58 -15.09 9.07 -7.61
CA GLU A 58 -16.14 8.10 -7.35
C GLU A 58 -15.53 6.88 -6.63
N PRO A 59 -15.44 6.89 -5.29
CA PRO A 59 -14.72 5.85 -4.54
C PRO A 59 -15.29 4.43 -4.66
N GLU A 60 -16.56 4.30 -5.08
CA GLU A 60 -17.17 2.98 -5.34
C GLU A 60 -16.90 2.45 -6.76
N SER A 61 -16.50 3.34 -7.68
CA SER A 61 -16.31 3.07 -9.10
C SER A 61 -14.99 2.36 -9.36
N GLN A 62 -15.07 1.14 -9.90
CA GLN A 62 -13.87 0.40 -10.33
C GLN A 62 -13.16 1.10 -11.49
N VAL A 63 -13.92 1.78 -12.36
CA VAL A 63 -13.36 2.49 -13.51
C VAL A 63 -12.49 3.65 -13.02
N ASP A 64 -13.03 4.51 -12.15
CA ASP A 64 -12.29 5.63 -11.58
C ASP A 64 -11.04 5.15 -10.84
N PHE A 65 -11.17 4.09 -10.02
CA PHE A 65 -10.04 3.47 -9.34
C PHE A 65 -8.92 3.02 -10.31
N HIS A 66 -9.26 2.27 -11.36
CA HIS A 66 -8.26 1.77 -12.32
C HIS A 66 -7.66 2.87 -13.18
N GLU A 67 -8.44 3.90 -13.55
CA GLU A 67 -7.93 5.09 -14.24
C GLU A 67 -6.91 5.83 -13.38
N LYS A 68 -7.23 6.12 -12.11
CA LYS A 68 -6.32 6.81 -11.20
C LYS A 68 -5.08 5.99 -10.91
N LEU A 69 -5.22 4.68 -10.76
CA LEU A 69 -4.07 3.79 -10.59
C LEU A 69 -3.14 3.80 -11.81
N SER A 70 -3.70 3.81 -13.03
CA SER A 70 -2.91 3.88 -14.27
C SER A 70 -2.07 5.16 -14.31
N ILE A 71 -2.64 6.31 -13.92
CA ILE A 71 -1.91 7.58 -13.79
C ILE A 71 -0.75 7.46 -12.79
N LEU A 72 -0.96 6.80 -11.65
CA LEU A 72 0.11 6.59 -10.67
C LEU A 72 1.27 5.73 -11.23
N PHE A 73 0.97 4.73 -12.06
CA PHE A 73 2.01 3.97 -12.75
C PHE A 73 2.77 4.81 -13.78
N GLU A 74 2.09 5.66 -14.53
CA GLU A 74 2.73 6.59 -15.47
C GLU A 74 3.68 7.54 -14.73
N ILE A 75 3.26 8.09 -13.59
CA ILE A 75 4.11 8.90 -12.72
C ILE A 75 5.32 8.08 -12.27
N ALA A 76 5.11 6.87 -11.75
CA ALA A 76 6.21 6.03 -11.29
C ALA A 76 7.26 5.77 -12.40
N GLN A 77 6.79 5.49 -13.62
CA GLN A 77 7.64 5.31 -14.79
C GLN A 77 8.37 6.59 -15.18
N GLN A 78 7.68 7.73 -15.22
CA GLN A 78 8.26 9.04 -15.56
C GLN A 78 9.42 9.39 -14.62
N TYR A 79 9.24 9.15 -13.31
CA TYR A 79 10.26 9.42 -12.29
C TYR A 79 11.25 8.25 -12.09
N ARG A 80 11.12 7.16 -12.86
CA ARG A 80 11.96 5.96 -12.79
C ARG A 80 12.03 5.35 -11.38
N VAL A 81 10.94 5.49 -10.63
CA VAL A 81 10.77 4.83 -9.34
C VAL A 81 10.10 3.48 -9.53
N SER A 82 10.34 2.59 -8.59
CA SER A 82 9.91 1.22 -8.65
C SER A 82 8.63 1.06 -7.86
N ALA A 83 7.56 0.67 -8.55
CA ALA A 83 6.26 0.41 -7.96
C ALA A 83 6.18 -1.00 -7.37
N ASN A 84 5.33 -1.17 -6.35
CA ASN A 84 4.93 -2.46 -5.78
C ASN A 84 3.44 -2.74 -6.08
N TYR A 85 3.09 -4.02 -6.31
CA TYR A 85 1.75 -4.42 -6.78
C TYR A 85 1.13 -5.50 -5.86
N PRO A 86 -0.20 -5.44 -5.58
CA PRO A 86 -1.13 -4.37 -5.91
C PRO A 86 -1.09 -3.19 -4.94
N SER A 87 -1.42 -2.05 -5.51
CA SER A 87 -1.97 -0.83 -4.90
C SER A 87 -3.31 -1.05 -4.19
N GLY A 88 -3.68 -0.13 -3.29
CA GLY A 88 -4.98 -0.14 -2.62
C GLY A 88 -5.69 1.22 -2.66
N MET A 89 -6.63 1.40 -1.75
CA MET A 89 -7.30 2.67 -1.48
C MET A 89 -6.91 3.22 -0.11
N LEU A 90 -6.90 4.54 0.03
CA LEU A 90 -6.83 5.18 1.34
C LEU A 90 -7.88 6.27 1.47
N MET A 91 -8.27 6.56 2.69
CA MET A 91 -9.23 7.59 3.05
C MET A 91 -8.60 8.53 4.08
N ASP A 92 -8.62 9.82 3.80
CA ASP A 92 -8.41 10.84 4.83
C ASP A 92 -9.77 11.24 5.39
N HIS A 93 -9.93 11.12 6.71
CA HIS A 93 -11.12 11.55 7.43
C HIS A 93 -10.87 12.88 8.13
N SER A 94 -11.88 13.75 8.09
CA SER A 94 -12.00 14.94 8.92
C SER A 94 -13.44 15.08 9.41
N PRO A 95 -13.74 15.96 10.40
CA PRO A 95 -15.11 16.16 10.86
C PRO A 95 -16.05 16.74 9.80
N ARG A 96 -15.50 17.30 8.72
CA ARG A 96 -16.28 17.98 7.67
C ARG A 96 -16.42 17.16 6.39
N ASP A 97 -15.43 16.31 6.11
CA ASP A 97 -15.33 15.65 4.82
C ASP A 97 -14.49 14.37 4.88
N ARG A 98 -14.65 13.53 3.86
CA ARG A 98 -13.88 12.33 3.59
C ARG A 98 -13.30 12.43 2.19
N SER A 99 -11.98 12.31 2.07
CA SER A 99 -11.30 12.26 0.77
C SER A 99 -10.75 10.87 0.53
N PHE A 100 -11.08 10.27 -0.61
CA PHE A 100 -10.63 8.94 -0.99
C PHE A 100 -9.57 9.05 -2.08
N PHE A 101 -8.61 8.12 -2.07
CA PHE A 101 -7.52 8.09 -3.02
C PHE A 101 -7.23 6.66 -3.44
N ALA A 102 -6.89 6.46 -4.72
CA ALA A 102 -6.09 5.30 -5.11
C ALA A 102 -4.65 5.56 -4.66
N TYR A 103 -3.93 4.53 -4.23
CA TYR A 103 -2.52 4.66 -3.89
C TYR A 103 -1.66 3.55 -4.46
N LEU A 104 -0.44 3.87 -4.84
CA LEU A 104 0.58 2.96 -5.33
C LEU A 104 1.80 3.05 -4.42
N GLU A 105 2.21 1.95 -3.80
CA GLU A 105 3.47 1.93 -3.06
C GLU A 105 4.66 1.96 -4.01
N ILE A 106 5.67 2.76 -3.66
CA ILE A 106 6.94 2.86 -4.37
C ILE A 106 8.10 2.59 -3.40
N TYR A 107 9.26 2.17 -3.90
CA TYR A 107 10.42 1.93 -3.03
C TYR A 107 11.16 3.23 -2.67
N GLU A 108 11.27 4.14 -3.63
CA GLU A 108 12.03 5.38 -3.55
C GLU A 108 11.17 6.52 -2.96
N GLN A 109 11.83 7.51 -2.33
CA GLN A 109 11.16 8.74 -1.89
C GLN A 109 11.06 9.73 -3.06
N LEU A 110 9.95 10.47 -3.12
CA LEU A 110 9.71 11.53 -4.11
C LEU A 110 9.33 12.83 -3.40
N ASP A 111 10.20 13.30 -2.50
CA ASP A 111 9.97 14.50 -1.70
C ASP A 111 9.61 15.71 -2.57
N GLY A 112 8.54 16.42 -2.17
CA GLY A 112 8.04 17.59 -2.89
C GLY A 112 7.12 17.28 -4.09
N HIS A 113 6.94 16.01 -4.47
CA HIS A 113 5.99 15.65 -5.51
C HIS A 113 4.54 15.74 -4.98
N PRO A 114 3.58 16.34 -5.71
CA PRO A 114 2.24 16.64 -5.19
C PRO A 114 1.41 15.39 -4.85
N PHE A 115 1.72 14.26 -5.47
CA PHE A 115 1.04 12.98 -5.23
C PHE A 115 1.80 12.08 -4.25
N PHE A 116 2.95 12.52 -3.73
CA PHE A 116 3.77 11.69 -2.85
C PHE A 116 3.39 11.86 -1.37
N ARG A 117 3.30 10.75 -0.65
CA ARG A 117 3.18 10.72 0.81
C ARG A 117 4.16 9.71 1.39
N HIS A 118 4.80 10.10 2.49
CA HIS A 118 5.63 9.22 3.29
C HIS A 118 4.90 8.88 4.59
N PHE A 119 4.75 7.59 4.87
CA PHE A 119 4.27 7.08 6.15
C PHE A 119 5.48 6.49 6.89
N PRO A 120 5.90 7.06 8.02
CA PRO A 120 6.97 6.46 8.83
C PRO A 120 6.50 5.11 9.40
N GLU A 121 7.45 4.32 9.91
CA GLU A 121 7.10 3.12 10.66
C GLU A 121 6.23 3.50 11.85
N HIS A 122 5.11 2.80 12.01
CA HIS A 122 4.16 3.08 13.06
C HIS A 122 3.43 1.82 13.51
N THR A 123 2.89 1.83 14.73
CA THR A 123 2.00 0.78 15.22
C THR A 123 0.56 1.21 14.93
N TYR A 124 -0.04 0.56 13.94
CA TYR A 124 -1.39 0.84 13.49
C TYR A 124 -2.38 0.02 14.31
N ARG A 125 -3.53 0.61 14.59
CA ARG A 125 -4.72 -0.18 14.91
C ARG A 125 -5.25 -0.72 13.58
N CYS A 126 -5.45 -2.03 13.50
CA CYS A 126 -5.82 -2.72 12.29
C CYS A 126 -7.10 -3.54 12.48
N ILE A 127 -7.82 -3.77 11.40
CA ILE A 127 -8.94 -4.72 11.38
C ILE A 127 -9.10 -5.36 10.00
N ARG A 128 -9.33 -6.67 9.97
CA ARG A 128 -9.60 -7.39 8.73
C ARG A 128 -11.06 -7.23 8.32
N ARG A 129 -11.29 -7.04 7.02
CA ARG A 129 -12.59 -6.83 6.40
C ARG A 129 -12.65 -7.47 5.01
N GLU A 130 -13.86 -7.53 4.47
CA GLU A 130 -14.07 -7.80 3.05
C GLU A 130 -13.61 -6.58 2.22
N PRO A 131 -13.22 -6.78 0.94
CA PRO A 131 -12.84 -5.68 0.06
C PRO A 131 -13.84 -4.53 0.00
N LYS A 132 -13.35 -3.30 -0.23
CA LYS A 132 -14.14 -2.07 -0.29
C LYS A 132 -14.79 -1.65 1.03
N ALA A 133 -14.40 -2.25 2.16
CA ALA A 133 -14.90 -1.85 3.47
C ALA A 133 -14.49 -0.42 3.83
N LEU A 134 -13.43 0.12 3.22
CA LEU A 134 -12.99 1.50 3.45
C LEU A 134 -14.09 2.55 3.18
N VAL A 135 -14.95 2.34 2.18
CA VAL A 135 -16.00 3.32 1.83
C VAL A 135 -17.02 3.50 2.95
N LYS A 136 -17.28 2.44 3.73
CA LYS A 136 -18.30 2.40 4.78
C LYS A 136 -17.72 2.41 6.20
N VAL A 137 -16.40 2.48 6.34
CA VAL A 137 -15.73 2.32 7.64
C VAL A 137 -16.23 3.30 8.70
N THR A 138 -16.55 4.54 8.32
CA THR A 138 -17.07 5.55 9.26
C THR A 138 -18.46 5.24 9.80
N GLU A 139 -19.25 4.48 9.04
CA GLU A 139 -20.59 4.02 9.44
C GLU A 139 -20.49 2.75 10.30
N ASP A 140 -19.54 1.87 9.97
CA ASP A 140 -19.33 0.60 10.67
C ASP A 140 -18.69 0.78 12.06
N VAL A 141 -17.81 1.78 12.22
CA VAL A 141 -17.06 2.03 13.47
C VAL A 141 -17.08 3.51 13.88
N PRO A 142 -18.26 4.12 14.08
CA PRO A 142 -18.41 5.56 14.26
C PRO A 142 -17.70 6.10 15.50
N ASP A 143 -17.61 5.30 16.57
CA ASP A 143 -16.99 5.75 17.83
C ASP A 143 -15.48 5.99 17.68
N TYR A 144 -14.81 5.21 16.82
CA TYR A 144 -13.39 5.45 16.51
C TYR A 144 -13.17 6.84 15.92
N PHE A 145 -14.00 7.26 14.95
CA PHE A 145 -13.86 8.55 14.28
C PHE A 145 -14.31 9.74 15.16
N LYS A 146 -15.11 9.50 16.20
CA LYS A 146 -15.39 10.51 17.23
C LYS A 146 -14.17 10.79 18.10
N GLU A 147 -13.43 9.75 18.45
CA GLU A 147 -12.18 9.85 19.25
C GLU A 147 -11.00 10.34 18.40
N HIS A 148 -11.01 10.01 17.11
CA HIS A 148 -9.96 10.34 16.14
C HIS A 148 -10.54 11.17 14.98
N PRO A 149 -10.80 12.47 15.22
CA PRO A 149 -11.47 13.34 14.23
C PRO A 149 -10.65 13.58 12.97
N PHE A 150 -9.33 13.35 13.02
CA PHE A 150 -8.42 13.41 11.87
C PHE A 150 -7.62 12.11 11.84
N VAL A 151 -7.85 11.28 10.83
CA VAL A 151 -7.20 9.98 10.69
C VAL A 151 -7.08 9.62 9.22
N THR A 152 -5.99 8.95 8.85
CA THR A 152 -5.88 8.30 7.55
C THR A 152 -6.11 6.81 7.72
N VAL A 153 -7.02 6.23 6.93
CA VAL A 153 -7.25 4.78 6.92
C VAL A 153 -6.77 4.22 5.59
N ILE A 154 -5.86 3.26 5.63
CA ILE A 154 -5.28 2.61 4.46
C ILE A 154 -5.91 1.21 4.33
N GLU A 155 -6.50 0.90 3.18
CA GLU A 155 -6.96 -0.44 2.83
C GLU A 155 -5.83 -1.17 2.08
N ALA A 156 -5.25 -2.18 2.73
CA ALA A 156 -4.16 -2.98 2.18
C ALA A 156 -4.59 -4.44 1.99
N ASP A 157 -4.17 -5.05 0.89
CA ASP A 157 -4.49 -6.45 0.61
C ASP A 157 -3.81 -7.39 1.61
N CYS A 158 -4.58 -8.31 2.20
CA CYS A 158 -4.04 -9.39 3.04
C CYS A 158 -3.71 -10.63 2.21
N ILE A 159 -2.91 -10.48 1.16
CA ILE A 159 -2.49 -11.64 0.37
C ILE A 159 -1.64 -12.54 1.29
N THR A 160 -2.09 -13.77 1.49
CA THR A 160 -1.35 -14.85 2.18
C THR A 160 -0.95 -15.98 1.24
N SER A 161 -1.38 -15.92 -0.03
CA SER A 161 -1.02 -16.89 -1.06
C SER A 161 -0.90 -16.22 -2.43
N PRO A 162 0.14 -16.54 -3.23
CA PRO A 162 0.27 -16.04 -4.60
C PRO A 162 -0.78 -16.62 -5.56
N VAL A 163 -1.55 -17.62 -5.13
CA VAL A 163 -2.63 -18.23 -5.90
C VAL A 163 -3.89 -18.27 -5.03
N CYS A 164 -4.76 -17.27 -5.16
CA CYS A 164 -6.11 -17.33 -4.62
C CYS A 164 -7.13 -16.83 -5.65
N PHE A 165 -8.23 -17.57 -5.76
CA PHE A 165 -9.35 -17.28 -6.67
C PHE A 165 -10.61 -16.81 -5.91
N ARG A 166 -10.46 -16.41 -4.64
CA ARG A 166 -11.52 -15.88 -3.78
C ARG A 166 -11.30 -14.38 -3.54
N PRO A 167 -12.34 -13.59 -3.21
CA PRO A 167 -12.12 -12.24 -2.69
C PRO A 167 -11.10 -12.31 -1.55
N TYR A 168 -10.00 -11.59 -1.70
CA TYR A 168 -8.96 -11.53 -0.69
C TYR A 168 -9.44 -10.61 0.41
N PRO A 169 -9.31 -10.98 1.69
CA PRO A 169 -9.59 -10.03 2.76
C PRO A 169 -8.63 -8.84 2.65
N VAL A 170 -9.11 -7.68 3.08
CA VAL A 170 -8.31 -6.47 3.23
C VAL A 170 -8.09 -6.17 4.71
N GLU A 171 -7.00 -5.49 5.01
CA GLU A 171 -6.73 -4.91 6.33
C GLU A 171 -6.94 -3.41 6.23
N LEU A 172 -7.84 -2.87 7.06
CA LEU A 172 -7.96 -1.44 7.27
C LEU A 172 -6.96 -1.06 8.37
N GLN A 173 -6.02 -0.18 8.03
CA GLN A 173 -4.92 0.26 8.88
C GLN A 173 -5.17 1.73 9.25
N PHE A 174 -5.44 1.99 10.52
CA PHE A 174 -5.79 3.32 11.02
C PHE A 174 -4.51 4.02 11.51
N TYR A 175 -4.15 5.13 10.85
CA TYR A 175 -2.96 5.96 11.09
C TYR A 175 -3.31 7.29 11.75
#